data_AF-A0AAD8XW14-F1
#
_entry.id   AF-A0AAD8XW14-F1
#
_cell.length_a   1.000
_cell.length_b   1.000
_cell.length_c   1.000
_cell.angle_alpha   90.00
_cell.angle_beta   90.00
_cell.angle_gamma   90.00
#
_symmetry.space_group_name_H-M   'P 1'
#
loop_
_entity.id
_entity.type
_entity.pdbx_description
1 polymer ?
#
loop_
_entity_poly.entity_id
_entity_poly.type
_entity_poly.pdbx_seq_one_letter_code
_entity_poly.pdbx_strand_id
1 'polypeptide(L)'
;MNGKTYAVAEGRWWLMKNPIKAHWFKDAKNQTLDDDFITVGQVRIVRVLPGEVGLIREQGTEVLLDVGTHVFNSGIVSVQGKVKYDELKNFNHGRYHYLRVDRGYFARVWAVVMTDGMETVVPRLLGQGTHYIANHMFKFDGFSKVSDPVIAHGSIHKVNVVKGKIAKCVQDTTSRLLGEGEHTIESTDFQVVGFEDIMKSHCIQHGTITTKGKVALAWKDNDPIFITEPGLYEFDSADFSFDSFRDAEERLIQLGAKKIVQVQTGRVGVTYDNGVLKVLRNGTHEIDSATHIVHRFLSIQEKSIRLATLSGNEKLARSMKRSQAGKQSDASAKPNKPKQGVSDLIVDDKDADLTICETKDLVKVGIRADVFFQSPIQRNAS
;
A
#
# COMPACT_ATOMS: atom_id res chain seq x y z
N MET A 1 4.27 -7.10 80.28
CA MET A 1 3.61 -5.95 79.63
C MET A 1 4.06 -5.92 78.18
N ASN A 2 3.11 -5.99 77.26
CA ASN A 2 3.35 -6.45 75.89
C ASN A 2 3.92 -5.34 74.97
N GLY A 3 4.62 -4.34 75.51
CA GLY A 3 5.16 -3.20 74.75
C GLY A 3 4.12 -2.25 74.14
N LYS A 4 2.82 -2.50 74.35
CA LYS A 4 1.72 -1.75 73.74
C LYS A 4 1.74 -0.28 74.18
N THR A 5 1.58 0.60 73.21
CA THR A 5 1.41 2.03 73.43
C THR A 5 -0.09 2.37 73.38
N TYR A 6 -0.55 3.27 74.25
CA TYR A 6 -1.96 3.66 74.33
C TYR A 6 -2.06 5.18 74.22
N ALA A 7 -3.00 5.65 73.41
CA ALA A 7 -3.40 7.05 73.39
C ALA A 7 -4.36 7.31 74.56
N VAL A 8 -4.29 8.50 75.13
CA VAL A 8 -5.23 8.98 76.15
C VAL A 8 -5.77 10.35 75.72
N ALA A 9 -7.00 10.66 76.09
CA ALA A 9 -7.60 11.97 75.82
C ALA A 9 -6.85 13.08 76.59
N GLU A 10 -7.11 14.35 76.25
CA GLU A 10 -6.61 15.46 77.05
C GLU A 10 -7.15 15.40 78.48
N GLY A 11 -6.29 15.64 79.48
CA GLY A 11 -6.70 15.59 80.88
C GLY A 11 -5.56 15.31 81.85
N ARG A 12 -5.91 15.19 83.13
CA ARG A 12 -4.97 14.79 84.17
C ARG A 12 -4.93 13.27 84.26
N TRP A 13 -3.83 12.69 83.81
CA TRP A 13 -3.59 11.26 83.87
C TRP A 13 -2.53 10.93 84.92
N TRP A 14 -2.78 9.90 85.71
CA TRP A 14 -1.80 9.34 86.63
C TRP A 14 -1.30 7.99 86.12
N LEU A 15 0.00 7.93 85.86
CA LEU A 15 0.69 6.65 85.66
C LEU A 15 0.89 6.02 87.03
N MET A 16 0.24 4.88 87.28
CA MET A 16 0.45 4.13 88.52
C MET A 16 1.90 3.66 88.59
N LYS A 17 2.63 4.12 89.62
CA LYS A 17 4.07 3.89 89.78
C LYS A 17 4.45 2.41 90.02
N ASN A 18 3.50 1.53 90.31
CA ASN A 18 3.73 0.10 90.50
C ASN A 18 2.46 -0.72 90.27
N PRO A 19 2.53 -1.92 89.66
CA PRO A 19 3.71 -2.59 89.06
C PRO A 19 3.94 -2.23 87.57
N ILE A 20 3.26 -1.20 87.06
CA ILE A 20 3.20 -0.87 85.63
C ILE A 20 4.40 0.00 85.22
N LYS A 21 5.34 -0.57 84.46
CA LYS A 21 6.44 0.17 83.81
C LYS A 21 5.95 0.97 82.59
N ALA A 22 5.01 1.89 82.80
CA ALA A 22 4.57 2.83 81.76
C ALA A 22 5.32 4.15 81.89
N HIS A 23 5.63 4.76 80.74
CA HIS A 23 6.25 6.08 80.67
C HIS A 23 5.58 6.89 79.55
N TRP A 24 5.56 8.20 79.70
CA TRP A 24 5.11 9.10 78.64
C TRP A 24 6.18 9.20 77.55
N PHE A 25 5.78 9.16 76.29
CA PHE A 25 6.64 9.57 75.18
C PHE A 25 6.83 11.08 75.24
N LYS A 26 8.03 11.52 75.63
CA LYS A 26 8.35 12.95 75.83
C LYS A 26 8.25 13.74 74.52
N ASP A 27 8.54 13.09 73.40
CA ASP A 27 8.56 13.70 72.06
C ASP A 27 7.18 13.68 71.37
N ALA A 28 6.17 13.04 71.97
CA ALA A 28 4.81 12.98 71.44
C ALA A 28 3.90 14.11 71.98
N LYS A 29 4.43 14.97 72.87
CA LYS A 29 3.74 16.16 73.33
C LYS A 29 3.66 17.13 72.14
N ASN A 30 2.45 17.36 71.62
CA ASN A 30 2.12 18.26 70.49
C ASN A 30 1.99 17.60 69.11
N GLN A 31 1.91 16.27 68.98
CA GLN A 31 1.42 15.69 67.72
C GLN A 31 -0.10 15.86 67.64
N THR A 32 -0.57 16.49 66.56
CA THR A 32 -2.01 16.63 66.34
C THR A 32 -2.57 15.31 65.81
N LEU A 33 -3.77 14.94 66.24
CA LEU A 33 -4.47 13.77 65.69
C LEU A 33 -4.93 13.98 64.24
N ASP A 34 -4.85 15.22 63.76
CA ASP A 34 -5.16 15.56 62.37
C ASP A 34 -4.02 15.26 61.40
N ASP A 35 -2.81 14.98 61.90
CA ASP A 35 -1.67 14.63 61.06
C ASP A 35 -1.94 13.32 60.30
N ASP A 36 -1.58 13.30 59.02
CA ASP A 36 -1.79 12.13 58.17
C ASP A 36 -0.94 10.92 58.58
N PHE A 37 0.20 11.19 59.21
CA PHE A 37 1.15 10.18 59.66
C PHE A 37 1.62 10.47 61.08
N ILE A 38 1.21 9.63 62.02
CA ILE A 38 1.60 9.75 63.43
C ILE A 38 2.45 8.53 63.78
N THR A 39 3.68 8.77 64.24
CA THR A 39 4.64 7.71 64.59
C THR A 39 5.15 7.95 66.00
N VAL A 40 4.69 7.14 66.95
CA VAL A 40 5.07 7.23 68.37
C VAL A 40 5.36 5.83 68.90
N GLY A 41 6.63 5.54 69.21
CA GLY A 41 7.03 4.24 69.74
C GLY A 41 6.70 3.09 68.79
N GLN A 42 5.82 2.18 69.21
CA GLN A 42 5.28 1.09 68.36
C GLN A 42 3.94 1.45 67.68
N VAL A 43 3.35 2.60 68.01
CA VAL A 43 2.11 3.06 67.39
C VAL A 43 2.41 3.79 66.09
N ARG A 44 1.71 3.39 65.04
CA ARG A 44 1.63 4.07 63.75
C ARG A 44 0.17 4.37 63.48
N ILE A 45 -0.16 5.62 63.19
CA ILE A 45 -1.49 6.00 62.71
C ILE A 45 -1.30 6.56 61.31
N VAL A 46 -2.08 6.03 60.36
CA VAL A 46 -2.09 6.47 58.97
C VAL A 46 -3.50 6.88 58.61
N ARG A 47 -3.69 8.14 58.23
CA ARG A 47 -4.95 8.66 57.70
C ARG A 47 -4.88 8.68 56.18
N VAL A 48 -5.75 7.90 55.55
CA VAL A 48 -5.89 7.83 54.08
C VAL A 48 -7.17 8.57 53.71
N LEU A 49 -7.05 9.66 52.97
CA LEU A 49 -8.20 10.46 52.54
C LEU A 49 -8.87 9.84 51.31
N PRO A 50 -10.12 10.20 51.00
CA PRO A 50 -10.76 9.79 49.75
C PRO A 50 -9.93 10.20 48.53
N GLY A 51 -9.73 9.26 47.59
CA GLY A 51 -8.86 9.46 46.43
C GLY A 51 -7.38 9.15 46.67
N GLU A 52 -7.02 8.72 47.88
CA GLU A 52 -5.68 8.26 48.25
C GLU A 52 -5.65 6.76 48.53
N VAL A 53 -4.44 6.20 48.53
CA VAL A 53 -4.14 4.86 49.03
C VAL A 53 -2.93 4.94 49.95
N GLY A 54 -3.03 4.34 51.13
CA GLY A 54 -1.90 4.24 52.05
C GLY A 54 -0.97 3.09 51.65
N LEU A 55 0.34 3.33 51.69
CA LEU A 55 1.36 2.35 51.38
C LEU A 55 2.09 1.97 52.66
N ILE A 56 1.97 0.71 53.08
CA ILE A 56 2.68 0.19 54.25
C ILE A 56 3.38 -1.13 53.93
N ARG A 57 4.33 -1.52 54.78
CA ARG A 57 4.94 -2.85 54.77
C ARG A 57 4.85 -3.44 56.16
N GLU A 58 4.16 -4.57 56.27
CA GLU A 58 3.93 -5.32 57.51
C GLU A 58 4.74 -6.62 57.44
N GLN A 59 5.67 -6.83 58.38
CA GLN A 59 6.54 -8.01 58.41
C GLN A 59 7.28 -8.28 57.08
N GLY A 60 7.66 -7.22 56.36
CA GLY A 60 8.31 -7.35 55.05
C GLY A 60 7.35 -7.48 53.86
N THR A 61 6.05 -7.71 54.10
CA THR A 61 5.03 -7.82 53.05
C THR A 61 4.37 -6.47 52.78
N GLU A 62 4.29 -6.08 51.51
CA GLU A 62 3.59 -4.86 51.11
C GLU A 62 2.08 -5.00 51.29
N VAL A 63 1.45 -3.99 51.88
CA VAL A 63 0.00 -3.90 52.09
C VAL A 63 -0.49 -2.51 51.69
N LEU A 64 -1.63 -2.47 51.02
CA LEU A 64 -2.34 -1.23 50.69
C LEU A 64 -3.42 -0.98 51.73
N LEU A 65 -3.53 0.28 52.15
CA LEU A 65 -4.57 0.74 53.06
C LEU A 65 -5.66 1.47 52.28
N ASP A 66 -6.90 1.08 52.52
CA ASP A 66 -8.08 1.74 51.97
C ASP A 66 -8.34 3.09 52.66
N VAL A 67 -9.34 3.83 52.21
CA VAL A 67 -9.75 5.12 52.81
C VAL A 67 -10.13 4.93 54.29
N GLY A 68 -9.60 5.78 55.16
CA GLY A 68 -9.89 5.77 56.60
C GLY A 68 -8.67 6.00 57.48
N THR A 69 -8.87 5.86 58.80
CA THR A 69 -7.81 5.96 59.81
C THR A 69 -7.39 4.57 60.26
N HIS A 70 -6.16 4.21 59.98
CA HIS A 70 -5.58 2.91 60.31
C HIS A 70 -4.62 3.06 61.49
N VAL A 71 -4.81 2.25 62.53
CA VAL A 71 -4.01 2.31 63.75
C VAL A 71 -3.30 0.98 63.94
N PHE A 72 -1.98 1.02 63.94
CA PHE A 72 -1.12 -0.13 64.21
C PHE A 72 -0.43 0.09 65.55
N ASN A 73 -0.37 -0.95 66.38
CA ASN A 73 0.35 -0.94 67.66
C ASN A 73 1.38 -2.08 67.66
N SER A 74 2.24 -2.05 66.66
CA SER A 74 3.25 -3.06 66.41
C SER A 74 4.46 -2.43 65.74
N GLY A 75 5.65 -2.79 66.22
CA GLY A 75 6.93 -2.34 65.65
C GLY A 75 7.25 -2.97 64.27
N ILE A 76 6.44 -3.92 63.80
CA ILE A 76 6.67 -4.63 62.52
C ILE A 76 6.08 -3.92 61.30
N VAL A 77 5.26 -2.88 61.53
CA VAL A 77 4.64 -2.10 60.46
C VAL A 77 5.50 -0.88 60.17
N SER A 78 5.91 -0.76 58.90
CA SER A 78 6.62 0.39 58.37
C SER A 78 5.72 1.15 57.41
N VAL A 79 5.58 2.46 57.60
CA VAL A 79 4.79 3.32 56.72
C VAL A 79 5.70 3.80 55.60
N GLN A 80 5.31 3.56 54.35
CA GLN A 80 6.06 3.97 53.15
C GLN A 80 5.52 5.28 52.57
N GLY A 81 4.27 5.62 52.87
CA GLY A 81 3.65 6.90 52.50
C GLY A 81 2.19 6.72 52.09
N LYS A 82 1.69 7.66 51.29
CA LYS A 82 0.39 7.58 50.62
C LYS A 82 0.49 8.16 49.23
N VAL A 83 -0.36 7.67 48.33
CA VAL A 83 -0.39 8.10 46.93
C VAL A 83 -1.81 8.55 46.59
N LYS A 84 -1.93 9.69 45.92
CA LYS A 84 -3.20 10.14 45.32
C LYS A 84 -3.37 9.52 43.94
N TYR A 85 -4.53 8.92 43.70
CA TYR A 85 -4.87 8.31 42.41
C TYR A 85 -4.90 9.31 41.26
N ASP A 86 -5.14 10.60 41.56
CA ASP A 86 -5.24 11.65 40.56
C ASP A 86 -3.91 12.23 40.10
N GLU A 87 -2.91 12.22 40.99
CA GLU A 87 -1.60 12.80 40.71
C GLU A 87 -0.70 11.82 39.93
N LEU A 88 -0.84 10.51 40.17
CA LEU A 88 0.00 9.49 39.55
C LEU A 88 -0.79 8.62 38.57
N LYS A 89 -0.31 8.56 37.32
CA LYS A 89 -0.87 7.65 36.29
C LYS A 89 -0.49 6.19 36.52
N ASN A 90 0.61 5.95 37.22
CA ASN A 90 1.02 4.62 37.63
C ASN A 90 1.72 4.69 38.99
N PHE A 91 1.56 3.65 39.80
CA PHE A 91 2.44 3.38 40.93
C PHE A 91 2.52 1.87 41.17
N ASN A 92 3.58 1.44 41.82
CA ASN A 92 3.81 0.05 42.21
C ASN A 92 4.16 -0.03 43.70
N HIS A 93 3.58 -1.00 44.39
CA HIS A 93 3.88 -1.29 45.78
C HIS A 93 3.87 -2.81 46.00
N GLY A 94 5.06 -3.41 45.92
CA GLY A 94 5.22 -4.86 45.94
C GLY A 94 4.50 -5.53 44.78
N ARG A 95 3.59 -6.45 45.08
CA ARG A 95 2.75 -7.13 44.08
C ARG A 95 1.58 -6.29 43.55
N TYR A 96 1.31 -5.13 44.14
CA TYR A 96 0.17 -4.32 43.75
C TYR A 96 0.60 -3.24 42.76
N HIS A 97 -0.08 -3.21 41.63
CA HIS A 97 0.14 -2.24 40.57
C HIS A 97 -1.15 -1.51 40.27
N TYR A 98 -1.05 -0.19 40.19
CA TYR A 98 -2.13 0.69 39.77
C TYR A 98 -1.73 1.38 38.48
N LEU A 99 -2.64 1.38 37.51
CA LEU A 99 -2.46 2.07 36.24
C LEU A 99 -3.74 2.79 35.84
N ARG A 100 -3.64 4.09 35.57
CA ARG A 100 -4.69 4.89 34.92
C ARG A 100 -4.27 5.16 33.49
N VAL A 101 -4.97 4.56 32.54
CA VAL A 101 -4.76 4.73 31.11
C VAL A 101 -5.74 5.78 30.61
N ASP A 102 -5.20 6.92 30.19
CA ASP A 102 -6.00 8.02 29.64
C ASP A 102 -6.61 7.65 28.28
N ARG A 103 -7.68 8.35 27.90
CA ARG A 103 -8.28 8.21 26.57
C ARG A 103 -7.24 8.50 25.48
N GLY A 104 -7.18 7.64 24.47
CA GLY A 104 -6.23 7.78 23.38
C GLY A 104 -4.83 7.25 23.68
N TYR A 105 -4.64 6.54 24.80
CA TYR A 105 -3.41 5.83 25.11
C TYR A 105 -3.66 4.34 25.34
N PHE A 106 -2.61 3.54 25.11
CA PHE A 106 -2.46 2.19 25.63
C PHE A 106 -1.36 2.19 26.69
N ALA A 107 -1.52 1.40 27.75
CA ALA A 107 -0.40 1.04 28.62
C ALA A 107 0.23 -0.26 28.11
N ARG A 108 1.54 -0.21 27.85
CA ARG A 108 2.37 -1.37 27.53
C ARG A 108 2.75 -2.06 28.83
N VAL A 109 2.34 -3.31 28.97
CA VAL A 109 2.54 -4.07 30.21
C VAL A 109 3.01 -5.49 29.90
N TRP A 110 3.66 -6.09 30.87
CA TRP A 110 3.96 -7.52 30.89
C TRP A 110 3.05 -8.15 31.94
N ALA A 111 2.15 -9.01 31.51
CA ALA A 111 1.15 -9.64 32.35
C ALA A 111 1.42 -11.14 32.45
N VAL A 112 1.12 -11.71 33.62
CA VAL A 112 1.23 -13.16 33.83
C VAL A 112 -0.01 -13.85 33.29
N VAL A 113 0.19 -14.91 32.53
CA VAL A 113 -0.85 -15.80 32.01
C VAL A 113 -0.45 -17.23 32.34
N MET A 114 -1.43 -18.01 32.77
CA MET A 114 -1.27 -19.45 32.97
C MET A 114 -1.40 -20.15 31.61
N THR A 115 -0.31 -20.75 31.15
CA THR A 115 -0.27 -21.58 29.93
C THR A 115 0.24 -22.95 30.34
N ASP A 116 -0.56 -23.99 30.11
CA ASP A 116 -0.23 -25.38 30.48
C ASP A 116 0.15 -25.57 31.97
N GLY A 117 -0.48 -24.80 32.86
CA GLY A 117 -0.22 -24.86 34.30
C GLY A 117 1.05 -24.14 34.77
N MET A 118 1.81 -23.52 33.86
CA MET A 118 2.98 -22.72 34.18
C MET A 118 2.66 -21.23 34.04
N GLU A 119 3.13 -20.42 35.00
CA GLU A 119 3.03 -18.97 34.91
C GLU A 119 4.04 -18.45 33.88
N THR A 120 3.54 -17.81 32.83
CA THR A 120 4.35 -17.20 31.77
C THR A 120 4.06 -15.71 31.68
N VAL A 121 5.08 -14.91 31.39
CA VAL A 121 4.94 -13.46 31.27
C VAL A 121 4.80 -13.12 29.80
N VAL A 122 3.65 -12.56 29.42
CA VAL A 122 3.34 -12.17 28.04
C VAL A 122 3.12 -10.67 27.94
N PRO A 123 3.53 -10.02 26.83
CA PRO A 123 3.22 -8.61 26.61
C PRO A 123 1.71 -8.45 26.44
N ARG A 124 1.17 -7.33 26.92
CA ARG A 124 -0.23 -6.92 26.70
C ARG A 124 -0.33 -5.40 26.53
N LEU A 125 -1.36 -4.97 25.83
CA LEU A 125 -1.76 -3.56 25.72
C LEU A 125 -3.06 -3.36 26.52
N LEU A 126 -3.00 -2.59 27.61
CA LEU A 126 -4.19 -2.23 28.37
C LEU A 126 -4.81 -0.96 27.76
N GLY A 127 -6.09 -1.03 27.43
CA GLY A 127 -6.86 0.11 26.93
C GLY A 127 -7.19 1.14 28.01
N GLN A 128 -7.91 2.19 27.60
CA GLN A 128 -8.39 3.25 28.50
C GLN A 128 -9.09 2.68 29.73
N GLY A 129 -8.80 3.25 30.90
CA GLY A 129 -9.45 2.90 32.16
C GLY A 129 -8.48 2.83 33.33
N THR A 130 -9.03 2.50 34.49
CA THR A 130 -8.26 2.27 35.71
C THR A 130 -8.09 0.77 35.93
N HIS A 131 -6.85 0.33 36.08
CA HIS A 131 -6.47 -1.07 36.21
C HIS A 131 -5.76 -1.29 37.55
N TYR A 132 -6.25 -2.27 38.31
CA TYR A 132 -5.66 -2.72 39.57
C TYR A 132 -5.20 -4.16 39.39
N ILE A 133 -3.90 -4.41 39.54
CA ILE A 133 -3.29 -5.70 39.23
C ILE A 133 -2.46 -6.15 40.43
N ALA A 134 -2.83 -7.30 41.00
CA ALA A 134 -2.14 -7.89 42.13
C ALA A 134 -1.28 -9.08 41.67
N ASN A 135 -0.11 -8.80 41.10
CA ASN A 135 0.83 -9.82 40.65
C ASN A 135 2.29 -9.34 40.73
N HIS A 136 3.17 -10.11 41.36
CA HIS A 136 4.57 -9.78 41.57
C HIS A 136 5.45 -9.81 40.29
N MET A 137 5.01 -10.51 39.24
CA MET A 137 5.71 -10.56 37.95
C MET A 137 5.17 -9.55 36.94
N PHE A 138 4.12 -8.79 37.30
CA PHE A 138 3.61 -7.75 36.42
C PHE A 138 4.64 -6.62 36.28
N LYS A 139 4.84 -6.14 35.05
CA LYS A 139 5.73 -4.99 34.78
C LYS A 139 5.05 -3.97 33.88
N PHE A 140 5.13 -2.71 34.26
CA PHE A 140 4.70 -1.58 33.43
C PHE A 140 5.90 -1.07 32.62
N ASP A 141 5.75 -0.98 31.30
CA ASP A 141 6.82 -0.55 30.39
C ASP A 141 6.65 0.93 29.95
N GLY A 142 5.42 1.40 29.78
CA GLY A 142 5.15 2.77 29.39
C GLY A 142 3.78 2.98 28.77
N PHE A 143 3.51 4.21 28.32
CA PHE A 143 2.31 4.53 27.56
C PHE A 143 2.65 4.74 26.08
N SER A 144 1.74 4.36 25.19
CA SER A 144 1.82 4.62 23.75
C SER A 144 0.51 5.24 23.28
N LYS A 145 0.55 6.16 22.31
CA LYS A 145 -0.68 6.81 21.85
C LYS A 145 -1.41 5.88 20.89
N VAL A 146 -2.73 5.80 21.00
CA VAL A 146 -3.59 5.05 20.06
C VAL A 146 -3.46 5.61 18.63
N SER A 147 -3.12 6.89 18.49
CA SER A 147 -2.88 7.54 17.21
C SER A 147 -1.55 7.18 16.55
N ASP A 148 -0.64 6.54 17.28
CA ASP A 148 0.66 6.17 16.71
C ASP A 148 0.45 5.12 15.61
N PRO A 149 1.08 5.27 14.44
CA PRO A 149 0.86 4.39 13.30
C PRO A 149 1.36 2.96 13.58
N VAL A 150 2.34 2.81 14.47
CA VAL A 150 2.90 1.53 14.89
C VAL A 150 3.11 1.58 16.40
N ILE A 151 2.53 0.60 17.10
CA ILE A 151 2.78 0.36 18.53
C ILE A 151 3.35 -1.06 18.62
N ALA A 152 4.60 -1.18 19.03
CA ALA A 152 5.27 -2.45 19.26
C ALA A 152 5.52 -2.65 20.76
N HIS A 153 5.22 -3.86 21.24
CA HIS A 153 5.47 -4.28 22.63
C HIS A 153 5.68 -5.80 22.71
N GLY A 154 6.93 -6.24 22.81
CA GLY A 154 7.27 -7.67 22.78
C GLY A 154 6.84 -8.31 21.46
N SER A 155 6.03 -9.36 21.53
CA SER A 155 5.42 -10.03 20.38
C SER A 155 4.17 -9.33 19.85
N ILE A 156 3.61 -8.31 20.52
CA ILE A 156 2.39 -7.63 20.07
C ILE A 156 2.76 -6.40 19.24
N HIS A 157 2.24 -6.37 18.01
CA HIS A 157 2.36 -5.25 17.10
C HIS A 157 0.98 -4.78 16.68
N LYS A 158 0.66 -3.53 16.98
CA LYS A 158 -0.57 -2.87 16.53
C LYS A 158 -0.21 -1.84 15.47
N VAL A 159 -0.70 -2.06 14.25
CA VAL A 159 -0.40 -1.23 13.08
C VAL A 159 -1.69 -0.58 12.61
N ASN A 160 -1.71 0.76 12.60
CA ASN A 160 -2.83 1.55 12.13
C ASN A 160 -2.50 2.13 10.76
N VAL A 161 -3.09 1.56 9.72
CA VAL A 161 -2.87 1.96 8.33
C VAL A 161 -3.95 2.95 7.92
N VAL A 162 -3.55 4.21 7.77
CA VAL A 162 -4.43 5.31 7.34
C VAL A 162 -4.96 5.06 5.92
N LYS A 163 -6.19 5.53 5.65
CA LYS A 163 -6.79 5.47 4.31
C LYS A 163 -5.85 6.04 3.23
N GLY A 164 -5.79 5.39 2.09
CA GLY A 164 -4.90 5.70 0.97
C GLY A 164 -3.46 5.22 1.17
N LYS A 165 -3.12 4.52 2.26
CA LYS A 165 -1.78 3.96 2.49
C LYS A 165 -1.80 2.44 2.63
N ILE A 166 -0.64 1.84 2.40
CA ILE A 166 -0.34 0.43 2.70
C ILE A 166 0.88 0.41 3.62
N ALA A 167 0.83 -0.44 4.66
CA ALA A 167 2.01 -0.72 5.47
C ALA A 167 2.82 -1.86 4.85
N LYS A 168 4.12 -1.62 4.78
CA LYS A 168 5.16 -2.51 4.33
C LYS A 168 5.72 -3.22 5.56
N CYS A 169 5.57 -4.54 5.64
CA CYS A 169 5.93 -5.30 6.83
C CYS A 169 6.70 -6.57 6.47
N VAL A 170 7.61 -7.01 7.34
CA VAL A 170 8.28 -8.31 7.20
C VAL A 170 7.84 -9.17 8.37
N GLN A 171 7.43 -10.41 8.09
CA GLN A 171 7.05 -11.40 9.09
C GLN A 171 7.69 -12.72 8.72
N ASP A 172 8.44 -13.34 9.64
CA ASP A 172 9.07 -14.65 9.44
C ASP A 172 9.93 -14.69 8.16
N THR A 173 10.67 -13.61 7.88
CA THR A 173 11.46 -13.36 6.64
C THR A 173 10.67 -13.13 5.36
N THR A 174 9.34 -13.27 5.38
CA THR A 174 8.47 -13.03 4.24
C THR A 174 7.95 -11.59 4.23
N SER A 175 7.98 -10.95 3.06
CA SER A 175 7.40 -9.62 2.88
C SER A 175 5.88 -9.71 2.87
N ARG A 176 5.23 -8.86 3.66
CA ARG A 176 3.77 -8.78 3.80
C ARG A 176 3.30 -7.34 3.65
N LEU A 177 2.14 -7.16 3.04
CA LEU A 177 1.47 -5.87 2.94
C LEU A 177 0.23 -5.86 3.83
N LEU A 178 0.03 -4.78 4.57
CA LEU A 178 -1.21 -4.54 5.33
C LEU A 178 -1.96 -3.38 4.69
N GLY A 179 -3.20 -3.66 4.28
CA GLY A 179 -4.10 -2.65 3.73
C GLY A 179 -4.62 -1.68 4.80
N GLU A 180 -5.50 -0.77 4.39
CA GLU A 180 -6.13 0.22 5.28
C GLU A 180 -6.83 -0.45 6.47
N GLY A 181 -6.75 0.18 7.64
CA GLY A 181 -7.40 -0.29 8.86
C GLY A 181 -6.44 -0.57 10.03
N GLU A 182 -7.00 -1.12 11.11
CA GLU A 182 -6.26 -1.49 12.29
C GLU A 182 -5.92 -2.99 12.25
N HIS A 183 -4.64 -3.30 12.40
CA HIS A 183 -4.13 -4.67 12.40
C HIS A 183 -3.44 -4.95 13.72
N THR A 184 -3.76 -6.07 14.35
CA THR A 184 -3.06 -6.57 15.54
C THR A 184 -2.40 -7.89 15.18
N ILE A 185 -1.08 -7.95 15.36
CA ILE A 185 -0.25 -9.09 14.96
C ILE A 185 0.55 -9.53 16.18
N GLU A 186 0.49 -10.82 16.48
CA GLU A 186 1.23 -11.44 17.59
C GLU A 186 2.36 -12.31 17.02
N SER A 187 3.56 -11.73 16.86
CA SER A 187 4.77 -12.43 16.44
C SER A 187 6.00 -11.65 16.90
N THR A 188 7.04 -12.36 17.35
CA THR A 188 8.35 -11.75 17.69
C THR A 188 9.17 -11.34 16.49
N ASP A 189 8.88 -11.93 15.32
CA ASP A 189 9.64 -11.74 14.08
C ASP A 189 8.93 -10.77 13.12
N PHE A 190 7.91 -10.06 13.61
CA PHE A 190 7.19 -9.05 12.84
C PHE A 190 7.85 -7.67 12.94
N GLN A 191 8.09 -7.04 11.78
CA GLN A 191 8.65 -5.69 11.70
C GLN A 191 7.92 -4.84 10.66
N VAL A 192 7.64 -3.59 11.01
CA VAL A 192 7.11 -2.60 10.06
C VAL A 192 8.28 -1.87 9.41
N VAL A 193 8.42 -2.05 8.10
CA VAL A 193 9.46 -1.40 7.28
C VAL A 193 9.09 0.04 6.96
N GLY A 194 7.81 0.30 6.68
CA GLY A 194 7.33 1.65 6.37
C GLY A 194 5.88 1.71 5.91
N PHE A 195 5.47 2.89 5.46
CA PHE A 195 4.15 3.13 4.90
C PHE A 195 4.30 3.80 3.53
N GLU A 196 3.49 3.38 2.57
CA GLU A 196 3.50 3.91 1.21
C GLU A 196 2.10 4.41 0.83
N ASP A 197 2.03 5.51 0.09
CA ASP A 197 0.78 6.13 -0.35
C ASP A 197 0.35 5.53 -1.70
N ILE A 198 -0.79 4.85 -1.73
CA ILE A 198 -1.34 4.19 -2.92
C ILE A 198 -1.66 5.22 -4.02
N MET A 199 -2.04 6.44 -3.64
CA MET A 199 -2.47 7.46 -4.59
C MET A 199 -1.29 8.14 -5.29
N LYS A 200 -0.11 8.16 -4.64
CA LYS A 200 1.12 8.76 -5.20
C LYS A 200 1.96 7.72 -5.91
N SER A 201 2.06 6.54 -5.32
CA SER A 201 2.93 5.47 -5.79
C SER A 201 2.13 4.54 -6.70
N HIS A 202 2.37 4.69 -8.00
CA HIS A 202 1.83 3.83 -9.05
C HIS A 202 2.20 2.35 -8.76
N CYS A 203 3.42 2.11 -8.31
CA CYS A 203 3.87 0.79 -7.87
C CYS A 203 4.41 0.91 -6.45
N ILE A 204 3.92 0.06 -5.55
CA ILE A 204 4.43 -0.05 -4.19
C ILE A 204 5.43 -1.21 -4.20
N GLN A 205 6.72 -0.89 -4.33
CA GLN A 205 7.78 -1.90 -4.22
C GLN A 205 8.05 -2.21 -2.75
N HIS A 206 7.69 -3.42 -2.34
CA HIS A 206 8.03 -4.08 -1.08
C HIS A 206 7.90 -5.59 -1.29
N GLY A 207 8.70 -6.10 -2.24
CA GLY A 207 8.22 -7.15 -3.13
C GLY A 207 7.25 -6.58 -4.16
N THR A 208 7.20 -7.19 -5.35
CA THR A 208 6.59 -6.57 -6.53
C THR A 208 5.06 -6.64 -6.52
N ILE A 209 4.29 -5.54 -6.68
CA ILE A 209 2.89 -5.47 -7.22
C ILE A 209 2.47 -4.05 -7.67
N THR A 210 1.38 -3.95 -8.44
CA THR A 210 1.16 -3.19 -9.69
C THR A 210 0.01 -2.16 -9.76
N THR A 211 0.01 -1.28 -10.80
CA THR A 211 -0.94 -0.17 -11.10
C THR A 211 -2.23 -0.55 -11.86
N LYS A 212 -3.31 0.26 -11.72
CA LYS A 212 -4.48 0.30 -12.62
C LYS A 212 -4.20 0.99 -13.97
N GLY A 213 -4.83 0.51 -15.05
CA GLY A 213 -4.81 1.12 -16.40
C GLY A 213 -3.60 0.77 -17.25
N LYS A 214 -2.70 -0.07 -16.74
CA LYS A 214 -1.52 -0.55 -17.43
C LYS A 214 -1.49 -2.07 -17.36
N VAL A 215 -1.05 -2.72 -18.43
CA VAL A 215 -0.75 -4.15 -18.42
C VAL A 215 0.61 -4.33 -17.72
N ALA A 216 0.64 -5.15 -16.67
CA ALA A 216 1.89 -5.51 -16.03
C ALA A 216 2.55 -6.64 -16.83
N LEU A 217 3.81 -6.43 -17.20
CA LEU A 217 4.67 -7.42 -17.83
C LEU A 217 5.54 -8.04 -16.75
N ALA A 218 5.44 -9.34 -16.56
CA ALA A 218 6.27 -10.07 -15.62
C ALA A 218 6.69 -11.42 -16.21
N TRP A 219 7.72 -12.00 -15.64
CA TRP A 219 8.14 -13.37 -15.89
C TRP A 219 7.83 -14.19 -14.65
N LYS A 220 7.36 -15.42 -14.85
CA LYS A 220 7.20 -16.42 -13.80
C LYS A 220 7.70 -17.74 -14.35
N ASP A 221 8.64 -18.37 -13.67
CA ASP A 221 9.22 -19.66 -14.08
C ASP A 221 9.84 -19.61 -15.50
N ASN A 222 10.46 -18.48 -15.85
CA ASN A 222 10.95 -18.12 -17.20
C ASN A 222 9.88 -17.99 -18.30
N ASP A 223 8.59 -18.08 -17.97
CA ASP A 223 7.50 -17.83 -18.91
C ASP A 223 6.96 -16.39 -18.75
N PRO A 224 6.76 -15.66 -19.87
CA PRO A 224 6.20 -14.32 -19.83
C PRO A 224 4.71 -14.38 -19.47
N ILE A 225 4.31 -13.59 -18.49
CA ILE A 225 2.93 -13.44 -18.04
C ILE A 225 2.46 -11.99 -18.18
N PHE A 226 1.21 -11.83 -18.61
CA PHE A 226 0.55 -10.54 -18.72
C PHE A 226 -0.59 -10.45 -17.72
N ILE A 227 -0.57 -9.42 -16.89
CA ILE A 227 -1.63 -9.15 -15.93
C ILE A 227 -2.43 -7.98 -16.49
N THR A 228 -3.57 -8.32 -17.10
CA THR A 228 -4.46 -7.37 -17.80
C THR A 228 -5.65 -6.98 -16.95
N GLU A 229 -6.09 -7.86 -16.07
CA GLU A 229 -7.22 -7.59 -15.19
C GLU A 229 -6.80 -6.65 -14.03
N PRO A 230 -7.60 -5.63 -13.72
CA PRO A 230 -7.33 -4.77 -12.57
C PRO A 230 -7.62 -5.54 -11.28
N GLY A 231 -6.58 -5.75 -10.46
CA GLY A 231 -6.69 -6.48 -9.21
C GLY A 231 -5.46 -6.29 -8.33
N LEU A 232 -5.58 -6.72 -7.07
CA LEU A 232 -4.41 -6.95 -6.23
C LEU A 232 -3.94 -8.37 -6.54
N TYR A 233 -2.74 -8.48 -7.10
CA TYR A 233 -2.08 -9.77 -7.29
C TYR A 233 -1.10 -9.97 -6.14
N GLU A 234 -0.76 -11.20 -5.81
CA GLU A 234 0.31 -11.52 -4.88
C GLU A 234 1.10 -12.67 -5.47
N PHE A 235 2.42 -12.49 -5.63
CA PHE A 235 3.30 -13.51 -6.17
C PHE A 235 4.37 -13.83 -5.13
N ASP A 236 4.16 -14.93 -4.41
CA ASP A 236 5.14 -15.49 -3.48
C ASP A 236 6.00 -16.55 -4.19
N SER A 237 6.86 -16.10 -5.10
CA SER A 237 7.82 -16.96 -5.79
C SER A 237 9.12 -16.20 -6.07
N ALA A 238 10.25 -16.86 -5.81
CA ALA A 238 11.58 -16.33 -6.16
C ALA A 238 11.80 -16.24 -7.67
N ASP A 239 11.06 -17.04 -8.45
CA ASP A 239 11.14 -17.07 -9.92
C ASP A 239 10.24 -16.01 -10.58
N PHE A 240 9.51 -15.24 -9.79
CA PHE A 240 8.75 -14.10 -10.28
C PHE A 240 9.65 -12.87 -10.44
N SER A 241 9.72 -12.32 -11.66
CA SER A 241 10.37 -11.04 -11.90
C SER A 241 9.46 -10.09 -12.67
N PHE A 242 9.37 -8.86 -12.21
CA PHE A 242 8.62 -7.82 -12.91
C PHE A 242 9.51 -7.10 -13.90
N ASP A 243 9.03 -6.96 -15.13
CA ASP A 243 9.74 -6.26 -16.19
C ASP A 243 9.33 -4.79 -16.22
N SER A 244 8.08 -4.52 -16.58
CA SER A 244 7.60 -3.15 -16.78
C SER A 244 6.08 -3.06 -16.85
N PHE A 245 5.56 -1.83 -16.80
CA PHE A 245 4.18 -1.54 -17.17
C PHE A 245 4.11 -1.02 -18.59
N ARG A 246 3.09 -1.46 -19.32
CA ARG A 246 2.71 -0.89 -20.62
C ARG A 246 1.30 -0.36 -20.58
N ASP A 247 1.04 0.71 -21.32
CA ASP A 247 -0.32 1.21 -21.46
C ASP A 247 -1.18 0.13 -22.14
N ALA A 248 -2.39 -0.12 -21.62
CA ALA A 248 -3.30 -1.09 -22.21
C ALA A 248 -3.80 -0.67 -23.61
N GLU A 249 -3.65 0.61 -23.97
CA GLU A 249 -3.96 1.15 -25.30
C GLU A 249 -2.79 1.05 -26.30
N GLU A 250 -1.62 0.58 -25.87
CA GLU A 250 -0.50 0.35 -26.79
C GLU A 250 -0.85 -0.72 -27.84
N ARG A 251 -0.63 -0.39 -29.12
CA ARG A 251 -0.98 -1.29 -30.24
C ARG A 251 -0.23 -2.63 -30.20
N LEU A 252 0.96 -2.64 -29.62
CA LEU A 252 1.80 -3.83 -29.50
C LEU A 252 2.47 -3.81 -28.13
N ILE A 253 2.09 -4.79 -27.31
CA ILE A 253 2.72 -5.08 -26.03
C ILE A 253 3.44 -6.42 -26.19
N GLN A 254 4.73 -6.48 -25.89
CA GLN A 254 5.53 -7.68 -26.08
C GLN A 254 6.47 -7.92 -24.89
N LEU A 255 6.51 -9.18 -24.44
CA LEU A 255 7.50 -9.70 -23.49
C LEU A 255 7.89 -11.12 -23.93
N GLY A 256 9.15 -11.29 -24.33
CA GLY A 256 9.63 -12.58 -24.84
C GLY A 256 8.85 -13.07 -26.07
N ALA A 257 8.37 -14.31 -26.00
CA ALA A 257 7.57 -14.94 -27.06
C ALA A 257 6.12 -14.44 -27.10
N LYS A 258 5.62 -13.93 -25.98
CA LYS A 258 4.22 -13.56 -25.76
C LYS A 258 3.97 -12.11 -26.16
N LYS A 259 2.87 -11.88 -26.88
CA LYS A 259 2.50 -10.58 -27.46
C LYS A 259 1.00 -10.34 -27.35
N ILE A 260 0.61 -9.12 -27.00
CA ILE A 260 -0.75 -8.61 -27.18
C ILE A 260 -0.72 -7.60 -28.32
N VAL A 261 -1.55 -7.84 -29.33
CA VAL A 261 -1.69 -6.97 -30.50
C VAL A 261 -3.08 -6.37 -30.51
N GLN A 262 -3.17 -5.05 -30.38
CA GLN A 262 -4.43 -4.33 -30.41
C GLN A 262 -4.66 -3.71 -31.79
N VAL A 263 -5.62 -4.28 -32.53
CA VAL A 263 -5.99 -3.82 -33.87
C VAL A 263 -7.21 -2.91 -33.78
N GLN A 264 -6.98 -1.61 -33.96
CA GLN A 264 -8.02 -0.58 -33.94
C GLN A 264 -9.02 -0.75 -35.12
N THR A 265 -10.23 -0.24 -34.94
CA THR A 265 -11.27 -0.22 -35.98
C THR A 265 -10.76 0.52 -37.23
N GLY A 266 -11.05 -0.01 -38.42
CA GLY A 266 -10.57 0.54 -39.69
C GLY A 266 -9.12 0.17 -40.04
N ARG A 267 -8.45 -0.65 -39.22
CA ARG A 267 -7.11 -1.19 -39.50
C ARG A 267 -7.09 -2.71 -39.48
N VAL A 268 -6.06 -3.28 -40.07
CA VAL A 268 -5.71 -4.70 -40.01
C VAL A 268 -4.26 -4.85 -39.57
N GLY A 269 -3.98 -5.86 -38.73
CA GLY A 269 -2.63 -6.21 -38.33
C GLY A 269 -2.01 -7.17 -39.34
N VAL A 270 -0.90 -6.79 -39.98
CA VAL A 270 -0.14 -7.66 -40.88
C VAL A 270 0.93 -8.36 -40.07
N THR A 271 0.84 -9.69 -40.03
CA THR A 271 1.74 -10.54 -39.24
C THR A 271 2.23 -11.72 -40.04
N TYR A 272 3.32 -12.35 -39.61
CA TYR A 272 3.88 -13.55 -40.19
C TYR A 272 4.06 -14.60 -39.11
N ASP A 273 3.47 -15.77 -39.29
CA ASP A 273 3.65 -16.91 -38.39
C ASP A 273 4.39 -18.00 -39.15
N ASN A 274 5.62 -18.30 -38.71
CA ASN A 274 6.54 -19.20 -39.43
C ASN A 274 6.73 -18.80 -40.92
N GLY A 275 6.80 -17.49 -41.19
CA GLY A 275 6.91 -16.94 -42.55
C GLY A 275 5.61 -16.93 -43.36
N VAL A 276 4.52 -17.50 -42.84
CA VAL A 276 3.21 -17.47 -43.49
C VAL A 276 2.46 -16.20 -43.10
N LEU A 277 2.05 -15.42 -44.10
CA LEU A 277 1.28 -14.20 -43.92
C LEU A 277 -0.06 -14.49 -43.21
N LYS A 278 -0.28 -13.85 -42.07
CA LYS A 278 -1.54 -13.86 -41.32
C LYS A 278 -2.03 -12.43 -41.10
N VAL A 279 -3.33 -12.22 -41.33
CA VAL A 279 -3.97 -10.92 -41.15
C VAL A 279 -4.86 -10.97 -39.91
N LEU A 280 -4.57 -10.11 -38.94
CA LEU A 280 -5.34 -9.93 -37.72
C LEU A 280 -6.46 -8.90 -37.97
N ARG A 281 -7.69 -9.29 -37.64
CA ARG A 281 -8.87 -8.41 -37.73
C ARG A 281 -8.92 -7.42 -36.57
N ASN A 282 -9.84 -6.47 -36.61
CA ASN A 282 -10.14 -5.61 -35.46
C ASN A 282 -10.35 -6.44 -34.17
N GLY A 283 -9.77 -5.98 -33.06
CA GLY A 283 -9.84 -6.63 -31.75
C GLY A 283 -8.48 -6.76 -31.07
N THR A 284 -8.49 -7.38 -29.90
CA THR A 284 -7.29 -7.73 -29.11
C THR A 284 -6.90 -9.17 -29.43
N HIS A 285 -5.65 -9.38 -29.84
CA HIS A 285 -5.12 -10.71 -30.18
C HIS A 285 -3.95 -11.04 -29.25
N GLU A 286 -4.03 -12.17 -28.56
CA GLU A 286 -2.95 -12.71 -27.75
C GLU A 286 -2.21 -13.79 -28.55
N ILE A 287 -0.89 -13.67 -28.60
CA ILE A 287 -0.02 -14.51 -29.43
C ILE A 287 1.12 -15.04 -28.56
N ASP A 288 1.12 -16.36 -28.36
CA ASP A 288 2.13 -17.10 -27.59
C ASP A 288 3.11 -17.85 -28.52
N SER A 289 3.74 -17.12 -29.45
CA SER A 289 4.70 -17.73 -30.39
C SER A 289 5.86 -16.81 -30.71
N ALA A 290 7.09 -17.30 -30.48
CA ALA A 290 8.32 -16.59 -30.80
C ALA A 290 8.51 -16.37 -32.32
N THR A 291 8.00 -17.28 -33.15
CA THR A 291 8.12 -17.20 -34.61
C THR A 291 7.05 -16.30 -35.26
N HIS A 292 6.06 -15.85 -34.48
CA HIS A 292 5.02 -14.95 -34.95
C HIS A 292 5.47 -13.50 -34.83
N ILE A 293 5.78 -12.88 -35.97
CA ILE A 293 6.31 -11.53 -36.09
C ILE A 293 5.19 -10.57 -36.50
N VAL A 294 5.03 -9.46 -35.78
CA VAL A 294 4.11 -8.37 -36.14
C VAL A 294 4.87 -7.41 -37.06
N HIS A 295 4.40 -7.23 -38.29
CA HIS A 295 5.12 -6.43 -39.28
C HIS A 295 4.66 -4.97 -39.29
N ARG A 296 3.36 -4.74 -39.50
CA ARG A 296 2.77 -3.38 -39.56
C ARG A 296 1.25 -3.43 -39.41
N PHE A 297 0.66 -2.27 -39.15
CA PHE A 297 -0.78 -2.08 -39.20
C PHE A 297 -1.15 -1.31 -40.48
N LEU A 298 -2.06 -1.84 -41.28
CA LEU A 298 -2.54 -1.21 -42.51
C LEU A 298 -3.96 -0.69 -42.32
N SER A 299 -4.28 0.42 -42.99
CA SER A 299 -5.65 0.94 -43.02
C SER A 299 -6.47 0.16 -44.02
N ILE A 300 -7.72 -0.17 -43.70
CA ILE A 300 -8.66 -0.80 -44.64
C ILE A 300 -9.00 0.15 -45.80
N GLN A 301 -8.74 1.45 -45.63
CA GLN A 301 -8.91 2.46 -46.68
C GLN A 301 -7.73 2.54 -47.66
N GLU A 302 -6.59 1.89 -47.36
CA GLU A 302 -5.46 1.85 -48.29
C GLU A 302 -5.83 1.01 -49.51
N LYS A 303 -5.90 1.66 -50.67
CA LYS A 303 -6.15 1.00 -51.95
C LYS A 303 -4.81 0.54 -52.52
N SER A 304 -4.68 -0.74 -52.81
CA SER A 304 -3.57 -1.24 -53.61
C SER A 304 -3.81 -0.87 -55.08
N ILE A 305 -2.90 -0.11 -55.69
CA ILE A 305 -2.86 -0.02 -57.15
C ILE A 305 -2.11 -1.25 -57.65
N ARG A 306 -2.80 -2.07 -58.44
CA ARG A 306 -2.15 -3.16 -59.16
C ARG A 306 -1.28 -2.52 -60.24
N LEU A 307 0.04 -2.64 -60.10
CA LEU A 307 0.96 -2.25 -61.16
C LEU A 307 0.65 -3.13 -62.37
N ALA A 308 -0.03 -2.57 -63.37
CA ALA A 308 -0.26 -3.22 -64.63
C ALA A 308 1.10 -3.37 -65.31
N THR A 309 1.59 -4.60 -65.40
CA THR A 309 2.67 -4.93 -66.33
C THR A 309 2.10 -4.77 -67.73
N LEU A 310 2.23 -3.57 -68.30
CA LEU A 310 2.08 -3.37 -69.74
C LEU A 310 2.99 -4.38 -70.41
N SER A 311 2.39 -5.34 -71.11
CA SER A 311 3.15 -6.30 -71.90
C SER A 311 4.00 -5.51 -72.90
N GLY A 312 5.24 -5.93 -73.16
CA GLY A 312 6.14 -5.21 -74.08
C GLY A 312 5.51 -4.90 -75.45
N ASN A 313 4.52 -5.69 -75.85
CA ASN A 313 3.78 -5.53 -77.10
C ASN A 313 2.85 -4.31 -77.11
N GLU A 314 2.29 -3.88 -75.97
CA GLU A 314 1.43 -2.69 -75.89
C GLU A 314 2.23 -1.38 -75.98
N LYS A 315 3.49 -1.38 -75.52
CA LYS A 315 4.40 -0.23 -75.70
C LYS A 315 4.78 -0.04 -77.18
N LEU A 316 4.99 -1.13 -77.92
CA LEU A 316 5.27 -1.09 -79.37
C LEU A 316 4.07 -0.60 -80.20
N ALA A 317 2.85 -1.04 -79.87
CA ALA A 317 1.64 -0.60 -80.57
C ALA A 317 1.33 0.90 -80.38
N ARG A 318 1.61 1.46 -79.19
CA ARG A 318 1.43 2.90 -78.94
C ARG A 318 2.51 3.77 -79.58
N SER A 319 3.73 3.26 -79.73
CA SER A 319 4.81 3.96 -80.44
C SER A 319 4.51 4.12 -81.94
N MET A 320 3.94 3.11 -82.60
CA MET A 320 3.66 3.17 -84.04
C MET A 320 2.48 4.08 -84.42
N LYS A 321 1.49 4.26 -83.54
CA LYS A 321 0.35 5.17 -83.82
C LYS A 321 0.73 6.65 -83.74
N ARG A 322 1.77 7.02 -83.00
CA ARG A 322 2.19 8.42 -82.85
C ARG A 322 2.99 8.95 -84.05
N SER A 323 3.57 8.06 -84.86
CA SER A 323 4.35 8.44 -86.05
C SER A 323 3.52 8.67 -87.33
N GLN A 324 2.21 8.37 -87.34
CA GLN A 324 1.36 8.56 -88.53
C GLN A 324 0.45 9.81 -88.48
N ALA A 325 0.36 10.51 -87.34
CA ALA A 325 -0.56 11.63 -87.17
C ALA A 325 0.04 13.03 -87.50
N GLY A 326 1.24 13.10 -88.09
CA GLY A 326 1.95 14.36 -88.31
C GLY A 326 2.43 14.57 -89.75
N LYS A 327 1.54 14.53 -90.75
CA LYS A 327 1.83 15.04 -92.10
C LYS A 327 0.56 15.17 -92.97
N GLN A 328 -0.06 16.35 -92.95
CA GLN A 328 -0.97 16.97 -93.95
C GLN A 328 -1.71 18.11 -93.21
N SER A 329 -1.87 19.33 -93.70
CA SER A 329 -1.54 20.01 -94.96
C SER A 329 -1.79 21.50 -94.75
N ASP A 330 -0.93 22.33 -95.35
CA ASP A 330 -1.10 23.77 -95.52
C ASP A 330 -2.29 24.13 -96.44
N ALA A 331 -2.67 25.41 -96.32
CA ALA A 331 -3.28 26.30 -97.30
C ALA A 331 -4.81 26.56 -97.29
N SER A 332 -5.13 27.77 -96.80
CA SER A 332 -5.88 28.84 -97.51
C SER A 332 -7.39 29.06 -97.28
N ALA A 333 -7.69 30.35 -97.10
CA ALA A 333 -8.91 31.13 -97.39
C ALA A 333 -10.11 31.19 -96.39
N LYS A 334 -10.34 32.43 -95.93
CA LYS A 334 -11.51 33.02 -95.21
C LYS A 334 -12.77 33.11 -96.12
N PRO A 335 -13.90 33.76 -95.70
CA PRO A 335 -14.71 33.68 -94.46
C PRO A 335 -16.24 33.54 -94.73
N ASN A 336 -17.05 33.09 -93.76
CA ASN A 336 -18.37 33.69 -93.42
C ASN A 336 -19.11 32.95 -92.28
N LYS A 337 -19.78 33.74 -91.43
CA LYS A 337 -20.78 33.37 -90.40
C LYS A 337 -22.12 32.91 -91.04
N PRO A 338 -23.20 32.60 -90.27
CA PRO A 338 -23.35 31.66 -89.15
C PRO A 338 -24.61 30.75 -89.33
N LYS A 339 -24.73 29.64 -88.59
CA LYS A 339 -25.98 29.17 -87.92
C LYS A 339 -25.88 27.72 -87.41
N GLN A 340 -26.34 27.57 -86.15
CA GLN A 340 -27.17 26.51 -85.56
C GLN A 340 -26.89 25.03 -85.87
N GLY A 341 -26.76 24.24 -84.80
CA GLY A 341 -27.25 22.86 -84.77
C GLY A 341 -26.33 21.84 -84.10
N VAL A 342 -26.55 21.62 -82.80
CA VAL A 342 -26.52 20.35 -82.05
C VAL A 342 -25.78 19.15 -82.68
N SER A 343 -24.76 18.63 -82.01
CA SER A 343 -24.65 17.19 -81.67
C SER A 343 -23.42 16.89 -80.81
N ASP A 344 -23.64 15.97 -79.88
CA ASP A 344 -22.76 15.47 -78.84
C ASP A 344 -21.46 14.84 -79.37
N LEU A 345 -20.36 15.11 -78.68
CA LEU A 345 -19.21 14.18 -78.59
C LEU A 345 -18.62 14.31 -77.18
N ILE A 346 -19.14 13.46 -76.29
CA ILE A 346 -18.54 13.13 -75.00
C ILE A 346 -17.25 12.37 -75.30
N VAL A 347 -16.11 13.02 -75.09
CA VAL A 347 -14.81 12.34 -75.02
C VAL A 347 -14.73 11.71 -73.63
N ASP A 348 -14.83 10.38 -73.59
CA ASP A 348 -14.74 9.56 -72.38
C ASP A 348 -13.27 9.58 -71.90
N ASP A 349 -12.94 10.56 -71.05
CA ASP A 349 -11.60 10.80 -70.49
C ASP A 349 -11.34 9.85 -69.29
N LYS A 350 -11.41 8.53 -69.54
CA LYS A 350 -11.27 7.48 -68.51
C LYS A 350 -9.85 7.02 -68.22
N ASP A 351 -8.83 7.57 -68.88
CA ASP A 351 -7.45 7.06 -68.80
C ASP A 351 -6.42 8.06 -68.21
N ALA A 352 -6.87 9.15 -67.58
CA ALA A 352 -5.96 10.21 -67.10
C ALA A 352 -5.24 9.93 -65.75
N ASP A 353 -5.50 8.81 -65.06
CA ASP A 353 -4.90 8.50 -63.75
C ASP A 353 -3.85 7.37 -63.78
N LEU A 354 -3.10 7.24 -64.87
CA LEU A 354 -1.86 6.44 -64.87
C LEU A 354 -0.70 7.32 -64.42
N THR A 355 -0.48 7.37 -63.11
CA THR A 355 0.77 7.88 -62.52
C THR A 355 1.92 6.95 -62.95
N ILE A 356 2.67 7.39 -63.96
CA ILE A 356 3.89 6.73 -64.41
C ILE A 356 4.96 7.02 -63.36
N CYS A 357 5.21 6.09 -62.43
CA CYS A 357 6.38 6.14 -61.59
C CYS A 357 7.61 5.76 -62.44
N GLU A 358 8.52 6.71 -62.64
CA GLU A 358 9.80 6.45 -63.29
C GLU A 358 10.62 5.46 -62.45
N THR A 359 10.75 4.22 -62.95
CA THR A 359 11.62 3.18 -62.39
C THR A 359 13.09 3.53 -62.62
N LYS A 360 13.65 4.43 -61.80
CA LYS A 360 15.12 4.60 -61.74
C LYS A 360 15.77 3.94 -60.53
N ASP A 361 15.03 3.62 -59.46
CA ASP A 361 15.62 3.06 -58.23
C ASP A 361 15.09 1.69 -57.79
N LEU A 362 14.21 1.04 -58.57
CA LEU A 362 13.58 -0.23 -58.20
C LEU A 362 13.94 -1.39 -59.12
N VAL A 363 15.23 -1.65 -59.35
CA VAL A 363 15.65 -2.95 -59.93
C VAL A 363 17.03 -3.36 -59.38
N LYS A 364 17.06 -4.23 -58.36
CA LYS A 364 17.93 -5.43 -58.40
C LYS A 364 17.67 -6.48 -57.30
N VAL A 365 16.42 -6.74 -56.93
CA VAL A 365 16.09 -8.01 -56.26
C VAL A 365 14.72 -8.41 -56.77
N GLY A 366 14.57 -9.65 -57.26
CA GLY A 366 13.32 -10.18 -57.83
C GLY A 366 12.20 -10.33 -56.80
N ILE A 367 11.78 -9.23 -56.20
CA ILE A 367 10.70 -9.13 -55.24
C ILE A 367 9.63 -8.25 -55.89
N ARG A 368 8.41 -8.78 -56.01
CA ARG A 368 7.22 -7.98 -56.34
C ARG A 368 7.07 -6.90 -55.26
N ALA A 369 7.36 -5.66 -55.61
CA ALA A 369 7.11 -4.52 -54.73
C ALA A 369 5.71 -3.97 -55.03
N ASP A 370 4.76 -4.23 -54.14
CA ASP A 370 3.51 -3.47 -54.10
C ASP A 370 3.83 -2.11 -53.46
N VAL A 371 3.68 -1.03 -54.23
CA VAL A 371 3.90 0.34 -53.76
C VAL A 371 2.59 0.84 -53.14
N PHE A 372 2.62 1.14 -51.84
CA PHE A 372 1.49 1.73 -51.12
C PHE A 372 1.74 3.23 -50.98
N PHE A 373 0.78 4.06 -51.37
CA PHE A 373 0.82 5.51 -51.14
C PHE A 373 -0.41 5.92 -50.35
N GLN A 374 -0.22 6.89 -49.45
CA GLN A 374 -1.27 7.46 -48.63
C GLN A 374 -1.81 8.69 -49.35
N SER A 375 -3.06 8.64 -49.80
CA SER A 375 -3.71 9.82 -50.41
C SER A 375 -3.87 10.91 -49.35
N PRO A 376 -3.53 12.18 -49.63
CA PRO A 376 -3.72 13.25 -48.67
C PRO A 376 -5.20 13.41 -48.34
N ILE A 377 -5.50 13.41 -47.04
CA ILE A 377 -6.84 13.63 -46.49
C ILE A 377 -7.28 15.04 -46.90
N GLN A 378 -8.37 15.14 -47.67
CA GLN A 378 -9.08 16.41 -47.83
C GLN A 378 -9.63 16.80 -46.46
N ARG A 379 -9.04 17.85 -45.86
CA ARG A 379 -9.60 18.52 -44.69
C ARG A 379 -10.89 19.21 -45.13
N ASN A 380 -12.04 18.65 -44.76
CA ASN A 380 -13.28 19.39 -44.80
C ASN A 380 -13.21 20.47 -43.72
N ALA A 381 -13.24 21.73 -44.16
CA ALA A 381 -13.48 22.87 -43.30
C ALA A 381 -14.93 22.82 -42.82
N SER A 382 -15.10 22.79 -41.50
CA SER A 382 -16.30 23.18 -40.77
C SER A 382 -15.88 23.78 -39.45
#